data_AF-L8H779-F1
#
_entry.id   AF-L8H779-F1
#
_cell.length_a   1.000
_cell.length_b   1.000
_cell.length_c   1.000
_cell.angle_alpha   90.00
_cell.angle_beta   90.00
_cell.angle_gamma   90.00
#
_symmetry.space_group_name_H-M   'P 1'
#
loop_
_entity.id
_entity.type
_entity.pdbx_description
1 polymer ?
#
loop_
_entity_poly.entity_id
_entity_poly.type
_entity_poly.pdbx_seq_one_letter_code
_entity_poly.pdbx_strand_id
1 'polypeptide(L)'
;MECRGLQATEKERWFDHVDEVFVHTPRAYFERHFHNDPWLSLEGIRVAVDHERDDRIASTVRVFVRRALIDGRHVPCGGIGEVSTKADYRKRGLASQLLQDAEKWMKEQGMAFGMLHTRSAAPLYKSLGWHPIPMRYSVISAPLTSFTTPPQGKYHYNNIADHMQSVVEVHEAYARHFNGTFVRDDAAYWDKWIAYEFTREATFSAIALDPATGQAGGYAVAFVKYDPEAATTADDQREAGRRGAITVRVREFGVIDEVMADDGGQALLGSLVGELLRHFINDSDNNGGFSGGTDDDGSRRVRLVYPAAIENYFALGGDALVVPDAQREESVVDEGTMTRVLDHPTTAGSEVRLEQSLRQQPTATPFSKAQQPPRSSSYLLFWETDGF
;
A
#
# COMPACT_ATOMS: atom_id res chain seq x y z
N MET A 1 6.14 -33.08 -13.30
CA MET A 1 6.10 -31.80 -12.56
C MET A 1 6.73 -32.03 -11.20
N GLU A 2 7.73 -31.24 -10.85
CA GLU A 2 8.30 -31.17 -9.51
C GLU A 2 7.93 -29.82 -8.86
N CYS A 3 7.47 -29.81 -7.60
CA CYS A 3 7.27 -28.58 -6.83
C CYS A 3 8.35 -28.48 -5.75
N ARG A 4 9.10 -27.37 -5.73
CA ARG A 4 10.19 -27.15 -4.78
C ARG A 4 10.59 -25.68 -4.70
N GLY A 5 11.56 -25.37 -3.84
CA GLY A 5 12.23 -24.07 -3.83
C GLY A 5 13.06 -23.83 -5.10
N LEU A 6 13.21 -22.56 -5.48
CA LEU A 6 14.03 -22.11 -6.59
C LEU A 6 15.51 -22.39 -6.29
N GLN A 7 16.25 -22.92 -7.26
CA GLN A 7 17.70 -23.07 -7.14
C GLN A 7 18.41 -21.81 -7.62
N ALA A 8 19.58 -21.50 -7.06
CA ALA A 8 20.35 -20.31 -7.41
C ALA A 8 20.68 -20.23 -8.92
N THR A 9 20.90 -21.37 -9.55
CA THR A 9 21.17 -21.51 -11.00
C THR A 9 19.95 -21.22 -11.89
N GLU A 10 18.75 -21.21 -11.32
CA GLU A 10 17.49 -21.05 -12.05
C GLU A 10 16.94 -19.62 -12.02
N LYS A 11 17.63 -18.69 -11.34
CA LYS A 11 17.20 -17.30 -11.16
C LYS A 11 16.82 -16.62 -12.48
N GLU A 12 17.65 -16.74 -13.52
CA GLU A 12 17.37 -16.11 -14.82
C GLU A 12 16.13 -16.70 -15.50
N ARG A 13 15.94 -18.03 -15.41
CA ARG A 13 14.73 -18.70 -15.92
C ARG A 13 13.48 -18.27 -15.16
N TRP A 14 13.63 -17.99 -13.87
CA TRP A 14 12.54 -17.48 -13.05
C TRP A 14 12.17 -16.04 -13.44
N PHE A 15 13.16 -15.18 -13.70
CA PHE A 15 12.90 -13.85 -14.26
C PHE A 15 12.24 -13.93 -15.65
N ASP A 16 12.68 -14.84 -16.52
CA ASP A 16 12.03 -15.09 -17.83
C ASP A 16 10.57 -15.54 -17.63
N HIS A 17 10.32 -16.33 -16.58
CA HIS A 17 8.97 -16.76 -16.25
C HIS A 17 8.05 -15.61 -15.88
N VAL A 18 8.47 -14.76 -14.93
CA VAL A 18 7.62 -13.66 -14.45
C VAL A 18 7.46 -12.58 -15.51
N ASP A 19 8.49 -12.29 -16.31
CA ASP A 19 8.41 -11.36 -17.44
C ASP A 19 7.42 -11.84 -18.52
N GLU A 20 7.43 -13.14 -18.84
CA GLU A 20 6.46 -13.71 -19.80
C GLU A 20 5.02 -13.64 -19.29
N VAL A 21 4.77 -13.88 -17.99
CA VAL A 21 3.41 -13.99 -17.46
C VAL A 21 2.83 -12.63 -17.05
N PHE A 22 3.64 -11.72 -16.50
CA PHE A 22 3.24 -10.38 -16.10
C PHE A 22 3.54 -9.36 -17.20
N VAL A 23 2.78 -9.44 -18.30
CA VAL A 23 2.96 -8.63 -19.52
C VAL A 23 2.90 -7.09 -19.34
N HIS A 24 2.50 -6.61 -18.16
CA HIS A 24 2.43 -5.19 -17.79
C HIS A 24 3.35 -4.86 -16.62
N THR A 25 4.36 -5.69 -16.38
CA THR A 25 5.33 -5.45 -15.31
C THR A 25 6.69 -5.84 -15.89
N PRO A 26 7.57 -4.86 -16.13
CA PRO A 26 8.83 -5.15 -16.81
C PRO A 26 9.70 -6.08 -15.98
N ARG A 27 10.45 -6.99 -16.61
CA ARG A 27 11.48 -7.82 -15.95
C ARG A 27 12.28 -7.10 -14.86
N ALA A 28 12.72 -5.87 -15.15
CA ALA A 28 13.52 -5.05 -14.24
C ALA A 28 12.83 -4.75 -12.89
N TYR A 29 11.49 -4.79 -12.84
CA TYR A 29 10.73 -4.74 -11.59
C TYR A 29 11.04 -5.96 -10.72
N PHE A 30 10.95 -7.16 -11.27
CA PHE A 30 11.19 -8.41 -10.56
C PHE A 30 12.65 -8.58 -10.17
N GLU A 31 13.58 -8.21 -11.06
CA GLU A 31 15.02 -8.22 -10.76
C GLU A 31 15.34 -7.30 -9.59
N ARG A 32 14.80 -6.07 -9.59
CA ARG A 32 14.96 -5.13 -8.48
C ARG A 32 14.36 -5.71 -7.20
N HIS A 33 13.13 -6.22 -7.25
CA HIS A 33 12.45 -6.84 -6.10
C HIS A 33 13.13 -8.14 -5.64
N PHE A 34 13.96 -8.76 -6.45
CA PHE A 34 14.77 -9.90 -6.04
C PHE A 34 16.05 -9.41 -5.35
N HIS A 35 16.77 -8.47 -5.98
CA HIS A 35 18.08 -8.01 -5.51
C HIS A 35 18.01 -7.08 -4.29
N ASN A 36 16.91 -6.34 -4.13
CA ASN A 36 16.76 -5.34 -3.08
C ASN A 36 16.03 -5.88 -1.84
N ASP A 37 15.56 -7.14 -1.83
CA ASP A 37 14.92 -7.75 -0.66
C ASP A 37 16.00 -8.20 0.34
N PRO A 38 16.15 -7.55 1.52
CA PRO A 38 17.14 -7.98 2.50
C PRO A 38 16.79 -9.34 3.12
N TRP A 39 15.54 -9.79 2.96
CA TRP A 39 15.06 -11.09 3.45
C TRP A 39 14.75 -12.06 2.31
N LEU A 40 15.40 -11.89 1.15
CA LEU A 40 15.30 -12.82 0.03
C LEU A 40 15.55 -14.27 0.50
N SER A 41 14.64 -15.16 0.13
CA SER A 41 14.81 -16.60 0.29
C SER A 41 14.51 -17.30 -1.02
N LEU A 42 15.52 -17.95 -1.61
CA LEU A 42 15.35 -18.76 -2.81
C LEU A 42 14.41 -19.95 -2.54
N GLU A 43 14.49 -20.55 -1.35
CA GLU A 43 13.58 -21.61 -0.94
C GLU A 43 12.15 -21.11 -0.74
N GLY A 44 11.98 -19.83 -0.41
CA GLY A 44 10.67 -19.16 -0.35
C GLY A 44 10.06 -18.85 -1.72
N ILE A 45 10.85 -18.92 -2.80
CA ILE A 45 10.33 -18.88 -4.18
C ILE A 45 9.99 -20.32 -4.59
N ARG A 46 8.71 -20.66 -4.56
CA ARG A 46 8.21 -22.00 -4.88
C ARG A 46 7.92 -22.09 -6.36
N VAL A 47 8.51 -23.08 -7.02
CA VAL A 47 8.38 -23.29 -8.48
C VAL A 47 7.85 -24.68 -8.79
N ALA A 48 7.00 -24.76 -9.82
CA ALA A 48 6.61 -26.01 -10.47
C ALA A 48 7.43 -26.16 -11.76
N VAL A 49 8.32 -27.14 -11.80
CA VAL A 49 9.26 -27.36 -12.91
C VAL A 49 8.82 -28.54 -13.77
N ASP A 50 8.85 -28.34 -15.09
CA ASP A 50 8.60 -29.36 -16.09
C ASP A 50 9.92 -29.92 -16.66
N HIS A 51 10.42 -30.99 -16.05
CA HIS A 51 11.63 -31.69 -16.52
C HIS A 51 11.46 -32.35 -17.91
N GLU A 52 10.23 -32.59 -18.37
CA GLU A 52 10.00 -33.14 -19.71
C GLU A 52 10.14 -32.07 -20.79
N ARG A 53 10.21 -30.79 -20.39
CA ARG A 53 10.31 -29.62 -21.28
C ARG A 53 11.47 -28.72 -20.88
N ASP A 54 12.68 -29.28 -20.85
CA ASP A 54 13.93 -28.55 -20.62
C ASP A 54 13.92 -27.74 -19.31
N ASP A 55 13.45 -28.36 -18.24
CA ASP A 55 13.34 -27.76 -16.90
C ASP A 55 12.60 -26.40 -16.90
N ARG A 56 11.56 -26.28 -17.73
CA ARG A 56 10.77 -25.06 -17.83
C ARG A 56 9.98 -24.83 -16.55
N ILE A 57 10.10 -23.63 -15.98
CA ILE A 57 9.26 -23.20 -14.85
C ILE A 57 7.83 -22.97 -15.37
N ALA A 58 6.92 -23.86 -15.02
CA ALA A 58 5.51 -23.84 -15.43
C ALA A 58 4.66 -22.88 -14.58
N SER A 59 5.00 -22.75 -13.30
CA SER A 59 4.30 -21.90 -12.33
C SER A 59 5.24 -21.48 -11.20
N THR A 60 4.97 -20.35 -10.56
CA THR A 60 5.70 -19.88 -9.37
C THR A 60 4.78 -19.21 -8.35
N VAL A 61 5.20 -19.22 -7.08
CA VAL A 61 4.67 -18.45 -5.96
C VAL A 61 5.88 -17.96 -5.14
N ARG A 62 6.02 -16.67 -4.88
CA ARG A 62 7.04 -16.17 -3.95
C ARG A 62 6.44 -15.88 -2.58
N VAL A 63 7.14 -16.35 -1.55
CA VAL A 63 6.96 -15.94 -0.17
C VAL A 63 7.99 -14.86 0.17
N PHE A 64 7.53 -13.64 0.38
CA PHE A 64 8.28 -12.55 0.98
C PHE A 64 8.36 -12.78 2.50
N VAL A 65 9.55 -13.12 3.00
CA VAL A 65 9.78 -13.35 4.43
C VAL A 65 9.70 -12.00 5.15
N ARG A 66 8.72 -11.84 6.04
CA ARG A 66 8.49 -10.59 6.76
C ARG A 66 8.18 -10.86 8.24
N ARG A 67 8.15 -9.79 9.01
CA ARG A 67 7.52 -9.73 10.33
C ARG A 67 6.40 -8.71 10.26
N ALA A 68 5.32 -8.95 10.98
CA ALA A 68 4.22 -8.02 11.12
C ALA A 68 3.96 -7.69 12.59
N LEU A 69 3.41 -6.51 12.85
CA LEU A 69 2.96 -6.12 14.19
C LEU A 69 1.59 -6.74 14.48
N ILE A 70 1.50 -7.51 15.55
CA ILE A 70 0.25 -8.08 16.06
C ILE A 70 0.23 -7.87 17.58
N ASP A 71 -0.76 -7.14 18.08
CA ASP A 71 -0.88 -6.67 19.46
C ASP A 71 0.43 -6.02 19.95
N GLY A 72 1.08 -5.23 19.09
CA GLY A 72 2.37 -4.56 19.34
C GLY A 72 3.60 -5.48 19.30
N ARG A 73 3.46 -6.76 18.95
CA ARG A 73 4.54 -7.75 18.90
C ARG A 73 4.94 -8.07 17.48
N HIS A 74 6.22 -8.36 17.26
CA HIS A 74 6.72 -8.77 15.95
C HIS A 74 6.42 -10.26 15.76
N VAL A 75 5.55 -10.58 14.81
CA VAL A 75 5.14 -11.95 14.48
C VAL A 75 5.66 -12.30 13.08
N PRO A 76 6.43 -13.39 12.90
CA PRO A 76 6.88 -13.84 11.59
C PRO A 76 5.69 -14.19 10.67
N CYS A 77 5.74 -13.72 9.43
CA CYS A 77 4.69 -13.92 8.43
C CYS A 77 5.26 -13.99 7.00
N GLY A 78 4.47 -14.55 6.08
CA GLY A 78 4.81 -14.57 4.66
C GLY A 78 3.90 -13.67 3.83
N GLY A 79 4.47 -12.70 3.12
CA GLY A 79 3.77 -12.03 2.04
C GLY A 79 3.74 -12.94 0.82
N ILE A 80 2.58 -13.25 0.24
CA ILE A 80 2.48 -14.02 -0.99
C ILE A 80 2.38 -13.07 -2.17
N GLY A 81 3.28 -13.24 -3.14
CA GLY A 81 3.23 -12.49 -4.39
C GLY A 81 3.86 -13.27 -5.53
N GLU A 82 3.93 -12.61 -6.69
CA GLU A 82 4.47 -13.17 -7.94
C GLU A 82 3.85 -14.55 -8.26
N VAL A 83 2.56 -14.71 -7.93
CA VAL A 83 1.81 -15.93 -8.20
C VAL A 83 1.46 -15.97 -9.67
N SER A 84 2.10 -16.83 -10.43
CA SER A 84 1.92 -16.90 -11.87
C SER A 84 1.99 -18.32 -12.40
N THR A 85 1.17 -18.60 -13.42
CA THR A 85 1.19 -19.85 -14.18
C THR A 85 1.18 -19.52 -15.67
N LYS A 86 2.12 -20.11 -16.41
CA LYS A 86 2.20 -19.98 -17.87
C LYS A 86 0.91 -20.48 -18.53
N ALA A 87 0.49 -19.82 -19.60
CA ALA A 87 -0.83 -20.00 -20.20
C ALA A 87 -1.12 -21.47 -20.60
N ASP A 88 -0.12 -22.16 -21.16
CA ASP A 88 -0.19 -23.56 -21.57
C ASP A 88 -0.25 -24.56 -20.40
N TYR A 89 0.06 -24.13 -19.18
CA TYR A 89 -0.02 -24.94 -17.96
C TYR A 89 -1.22 -24.62 -17.06
N ARG A 90 -2.05 -23.64 -17.42
CA ARG A 90 -3.26 -23.27 -16.65
C ARG A 90 -4.28 -24.42 -16.62
N LYS A 91 -5.19 -24.36 -15.65
CA LYS A 91 -6.25 -25.37 -15.41
C LYS A 91 -5.74 -26.77 -15.03
N ARG A 92 -4.48 -26.87 -14.59
CA ARG A 92 -3.86 -28.12 -14.10
C ARG A 92 -3.68 -28.16 -12.57
N GLY A 93 -4.19 -27.16 -11.85
CA GLY A 93 -4.08 -27.06 -10.39
C GLY A 93 -2.71 -26.61 -9.85
N LEU A 94 -1.76 -26.21 -10.71
CA LEU A 94 -0.40 -25.86 -10.29
C LEU A 94 -0.33 -24.71 -9.29
N ALA A 95 -1.11 -23.63 -9.50
CA ALA A 95 -1.16 -22.52 -8.54
C ALA A 95 -1.62 -22.97 -7.15
N SER A 96 -2.65 -23.83 -7.08
CA SER A 96 -3.13 -24.40 -5.82
C SER A 96 -2.08 -25.29 -5.15
N GLN A 97 -1.37 -26.12 -5.93
CA GLN A 97 -0.29 -26.97 -5.41
C GLN A 97 0.86 -26.13 -4.84
N LEU A 98 1.28 -25.08 -5.54
CA LEU A 98 2.35 -24.19 -5.07
C LEU A 98 1.94 -23.35 -3.87
N LEU A 99 0.68 -22.91 -3.78
CA LEU A 99 0.19 -22.20 -2.59
C LEU A 99 0.19 -23.12 -1.36
N GLN A 100 -0.23 -24.38 -1.51
CA GLN A 100 -0.16 -25.37 -0.42
C GLN A 100 1.28 -25.71 -0.03
N ASP A 101 2.17 -25.83 -1.00
CA ASP A 101 3.60 -26.05 -0.77
C ASP A 101 4.26 -24.82 -0.09
N ALA A 102 3.88 -23.60 -0.49
CA ALA A 102 4.30 -22.37 0.17
C ALA A 102 3.78 -22.28 1.62
N GLU A 103 2.51 -22.63 1.87
CA GLU A 103 1.96 -22.69 3.24
C GLU A 103 2.70 -23.70 4.12
N LYS A 104 3.03 -24.88 3.56
CA LYS A 104 3.84 -25.88 4.26
C LYS A 104 5.23 -25.33 4.59
N TRP A 105 5.91 -24.72 3.62
CA TRP A 105 7.24 -24.13 3.83
C TRP A 105 7.18 -23.00 4.87
N MET A 106 6.19 -22.10 4.80
CA MET A 106 5.99 -21.04 5.79
C MET A 106 5.83 -21.60 7.22
N LYS A 107 5.06 -22.68 7.39
CA LYS A 107 4.91 -23.38 8.68
C LYS A 107 6.24 -23.95 9.17
N GLU A 108 7.02 -24.59 8.28
CA GLU A 108 8.34 -25.13 8.61
C GLU A 108 9.35 -24.03 9.01
N GLN A 109 9.21 -22.82 8.45
CA GLN A 109 10.00 -21.65 8.81
C GLN A 109 9.48 -20.89 10.05
N GLY A 110 8.43 -21.38 10.72
CA GLY A 110 7.88 -20.76 11.91
C GLY A 110 7.08 -19.49 11.65
N MET A 111 6.59 -19.27 10.43
CA MET A 111 5.68 -18.16 10.13
C MET A 111 4.27 -18.50 10.60
N ALA A 112 3.64 -17.55 11.28
CA ALA A 112 2.33 -17.78 11.90
C ALA A 112 1.17 -17.56 10.93
N PHE A 113 1.36 -16.75 9.89
CA PHE A 113 0.32 -16.45 8.91
C PHE A 113 0.89 -15.96 7.58
N GLY A 114 0.07 -16.06 6.54
CA GLY A 114 0.30 -15.49 5.23
C GLY A 114 -0.61 -14.28 4.96
N MET A 115 -0.14 -13.36 4.12
CA MET A 115 -0.91 -12.19 3.64
C MET A 115 -0.67 -11.96 2.16
N LEU A 116 -1.68 -11.47 1.44
CA LEU A 116 -1.52 -11.07 0.04
C LEU A 116 -2.57 -10.04 -0.36
N HIS A 117 -2.32 -9.39 -1.49
CA HIS A 117 -3.31 -8.60 -2.21
C HIS A 117 -3.67 -9.28 -3.53
N THR A 118 -4.96 -9.33 -3.84
CA THR A 118 -5.48 -9.93 -5.06
C THR A 118 -6.75 -9.21 -5.48
N ARG A 119 -6.99 -9.12 -6.79
CA ARG A 119 -8.28 -8.67 -7.34
C ARG A 119 -9.02 -9.83 -7.99
N SER A 120 -8.63 -10.18 -9.21
CA SER A 120 -9.31 -11.20 -10.02
C SER A 120 -9.13 -12.64 -9.51
N ALA A 121 -8.05 -12.93 -8.78
CA ALA A 121 -7.75 -14.27 -8.28
C ALA A 121 -8.35 -14.57 -6.89
N ALA A 122 -9.16 -13.68 -6.30
CA ALA A 122 -9.77 -13.90 -4.98
C ALA A 122 -10.51 -15.25 -4.84
N PRO A 123 -11.24 -15.78 -5.86
CA PRO A 123 -11.88 -17.10 -5.76
C PRO A 123 -10.89 -18.26 -5.53
N LEU A 124 -9.68 -18.20 -6.11
CA LEU A 124 -8.64 -19.21 -5.90
C LEU A 124 -8.16 -19.22 -4.45
N TYR A 125 -7.87 -18.06 -3.88
CA TYR A 125 -7.40 -17.98 -2.50
C TYR A 125 -8.50 -18.37 -1.50
N LYS A 126 -9.74 -17.94 -1.74
CA LYS A 126 -10.89 -18.34 -0.92
C LYS A 126 -11.11 -19.85 -0.90
N SER A 127 -10.96 -20.53 -2.04
CA SER A 127 -11.09 -22.00 -2.10
C SER A 127 -9.97 -22.74 -1.36
N LEU A 128 -8.85 -22.07 -1.12
CA LEU A 128 -7.71 -22.57 -0.33
C LEU A 128 -7.78 -22.13 1.15
N GLY A 129 -8.90 -21.54 1.59
CA GLY A 129 -9.10 -21.17 2.99
C GLY A 129 -8.49 -19.83 3.39
N TRP A 130 -8.13 -18.98 2.42
CA TRP A 130 -7.76 -17.59 2.69
C TRP A 130 -9.01 -16.74 2.94
N HIS A 131 -8.91 -15.80 3.87
CA HIS A 131 -10.00 -14.94 4.29
C HIS A 131 -9.74 -13.49 3.88
N PRO A 132 -10.74 -12.79 3.30
CA PRO A 132 -10.57 -11.37 3.00
C PRO A 132 -10.53 -10.56 4.30
N ILE A 133 -9.61 -9.61 4.34
CA ILE A 133 -9.58 -8.53 5.31
C ILE A 133 -9.93 -7.26 4.52
N PRO A 134 -10.95 -6.48 4.95
CA PRO A 134 -11.25 -5.24 4.25
C PRO A 134 -10.03 -4.30 4.30
N MET A 135 -9.91 -3.36 3.40
CA MET A 135 -9.03 -2.20 3.54
C MET A 135 -9.89 -0.95 3.41
N ARG A 136 -9.76 -0.02 4.35
CA ARG A 136 -10.59 1.18 4.39
C ARG A 136 -9.77 2.37 3.95
N TYR A 137 -10.33 3.15 3.05
CA TYR A 137 -9.79 4.42 2.62
C TYR A 137 -10.73 5.53 3.06
N SER A 138 -10.17 6.61 3.55
CA SER A 138 -10.90 7.84 3.81
C SER A 138 -10.76 8.76 2.60
N VAL A 139 -11.86 9.41 2.23
CA VAL A 139 -11.91 10.39 1.16
C VAL A 139 -12.35 11.71 1.74
N ILE A 140 -11.53 12.74 1.50
CA ILE A 140 -11.81 14.12 1.87
C ILE A 140 -11.88 14.94 0.59
N SER A 141 -12.94 15.74 0.45
CA SER A 141 -13.09 16.74 -0.60
C SER A 141 -13.11 18.12 0.04
N ALA A 142 -12.18 18.99 -0.36
CA ALA A 142 -12.12 20.37 0.12
C ALA A 142 -11.65 21.35 -0.98
N PRO A 143 -12.01 22.64 -0.90
CA PRO A 143 -11.48 23.66 -1.81
C PRO A 143 -9.95 23.68 -1.82
N LEU A 144 -9.34 23.92 -2.97
CA LEU A 144 -7.88 23.99 -3.14
C LEU A 144 -7.25 24.98 -2.15
N THR A 145 -7.91 26.10 -1.90
CA THR A 145 -7.50 27.14 -0.95
C THR A 145 -7.33 26.66 0.48
N SER A 146 -8.02 25.57 0.86
CA SER A 146 -7.89 24.92 2.17
C SER A 146 -6.51 24.28 2.37
N PHE A 147 -5.76 24.04 1.29
CA PHE A 147 -4.44 23.40 1.29
C PHE A 147 -3.30 24.36 0.93
N THR A 148 -3.60 25.59 0.48
CA THR A 148 -2.59 26.55 0.00
C THR A 148 -2.11 27.53 1.06
N THR A 149 -2.64 27.48 2.28
CA THR A 149 -2.07 28.25 3.39
C THR A 149 -0.73 27.60 3.76
N PRO A 150 0.43 28.22 3.48
CA PRO A 150 1.71 27.66 3.90
C PRO A 150 1.67 27.53 5.41
N PRO A 151 2.14 26.41 5.99
CA PRO A 151 2.27 26.32 7.44
C PRO A 151 3.21 27.44 7.91
N GLN A 152 2.65 28.51 8.49
CA GLN A 152 3.42 29.28 9.46
C GLN A 152 3.41 28.42 10.73
N GLY A 153 4.46 27.62 10.94
CA GLY A 153 4.38 26.52 11.89
C GLY A 153 5.72 25.97 12.36
N LYS A 154 5.63 25.14 13.41
CA LYS A 154 6.71 24.54 14.21
C LYS A 154 7.59 23.52 13.47
N TYR A 155 7.51 23.37 12.15
CA TYR A 155 8.18 22.27 11.44
C TYR A 155 8.81 22.72 10.12
N HIS A 156 9.98 22.17 9.79
CA HIS A 156 10.61 22.25 8.47
C HIS A 156 10.31 20.98 7.67
N TYR A 157 10.07 21.14 6.36
CA TYR A 157 9.75 20.06 5.45
C TYR A 157 10.93 19.79 4.52
N ASN A 158 11.36 18.52 4.44
CA ASN A 158 12.50 18.07 3.65
C ASN A 158 12.17 16.81 2.84
N ASN A 159 13.07 16.45 1.91
CA ASN A 159 13.01 15.17 1.20
C ASN A 159 13.23 14.01 2.18
N ILE A 160 12.40 12.97 2.07
CA ILE A 160 12.48 11.77 2.91
C ILE A 160 13.84 11.05 2.77
N ALA A 161 14.46 11.12 1.59
CA ALA A 161 15.71 10.43 1.28
C ALA A 161 16.88 10.89 2.17
N ASP A 162 16.88 12.17 2.57
CA ASP A 162 17.94 12.75 3.41
C ASP A 162 17.77 12.42 4.90
N HIS A 163 16.64 11.83 5.28
CA HIS A 163 16.24 11.63 6.68
C HIS A 163 15.75 10.20 6.97
N MET A 164 16.28 9.19 6.27
CA MET A 164 15.74 7.83 6.30
C MET A 164 15.69 7.19 7.70
N GLN A 165 16.67 7.48 8.57
CA GLN A 165 16.65 6.97 9.94
C GLN A 165 15.45 7.53 10.73
N SER A 166 15.15 8.81 10.58
CA SER A 166 13.99 9.45 11.21
C SER A 166 12.67 8.89 10.67
N VAL A 167 12.64 8.49 9.41
CA VAL A 167 11.46 7.85 8.78
C VAL A 167 11.21 6.48 9.37
N VAL A 168 12.26 5.67 9.55
CA VAL A 168 12.17 4.37 10.22
C VAL A 168 11.55 4.53 11.61
N GLU A 169 12.05 5.50 12.38
CA GLU A 169 11.59 5.77 13.75
C GLU A 169 10.13 6.21 13.82
N VAL A 170 9.74 7.18 12.97
CA VAL A 170 8.36 7.64 12.86
C VAL A 170 7.44 6.51 12.40
N HIS A 171 7.86 5.73 11.40
CA HIS A 171 7.09 4.60 10.89
C HIS A 171 6.87 3.55 11.98
N GLU A 172 7.93 3.15 12.69
CA GLU A 172 7.83 2.14 13.74
C GLU A 172 6.93 2.61 14.88
N ALA A 173 7.06 3.86 15.33
CA ALA A 173 6.22 4.44 16.37
C ALA A 173 4.74 4.40 15.95
N TYR A 174 4.43 4.87 14.73
CA TYR A 174 3.05 4.93 14.25
C TYR A 174 2.47 3.54 13.93
N ALA A 175 3.27 2.62 13.36
CA ALA A 175 2.83 1.30 12.97
C ALA A 175 2.38 0.43 14.17
N ARG A 176 2.87 0.72 15.38
CA ARG A 176 2.48 0.02 16.63
C ARG A 176 1.03 0.23 17.03
N HIS A 177 0.36 1.24 16.47
CA HIS A 177 -1.08 1.43 16.66
C HIS A 177 -1.92 0.50 15.79
N PHE A 178 -1.33 -0.35 14.95
CA PHE A 178 -2.09 -1.21 14.03
C PHE A 178 -1.66 -2.66 14.11
N ASN A 179 -2.60 -3.54 13.81
CA ASN A 179 -2.34 -4.96 13.57
C ASN A 179 -2.19 -5.20 12.06
N GLY A 180 -1.23 -6.05 11.69
CA GLY A 180 -1.03 -6.49 10.30
C GLY A 180 -0.04 -5.64 9.49
N THR A 181 0.48 -4.54 10.04
CA THR A 181 1.53 -3.74 9.41
C THR A 181 2.84 -4.52 9.38
N PHE A 182 3.62 -4.41 8.29
CA PHE A 182 4.94 -4.99 8.27
C PHE A 182 5.90 -4.19 9.14
N VAL A 183 6.79 -4.91 9.82
CA VAL A 183 7.90 -4.31 10.57
C VAL A 183 8.94 -3.84 9.54
N ARG A 184 9.23 -2.54 9.54
CA ARG A 184 10.22 -1.88 8.67
C ARG A 184 11.31 -1.18 9.50
N ASP A 185 11.97 -1.94 10.37
CA ASP A 185 13.02 -1.49 11.28
C ASP A 185 14.43 -1.45 10.64
N ASP A 186 14.53 -1.68 9.32
CA ASP A 186 15.78 -1.72 8.58
C ASP A 186 15.88 -0.56 7.58
N ALA A 187 16.85 0.33 7.77
CA ALA A 187 17.05 1.50 6.90
C ALA A 187 17.44 1.11 5.46
N ALA A 188 18.11 -0.03 5.25
CA ALA A 188 18.44 -0.52 3.91
C ALA A 188 17.21 -1.07 3.20
N TYR A 189 16.24 -1.64 3.92
CA TYR A 189 14.92 -1.95 3.36
C TYR A 189 14.23 -0.67 2.87
N TRP A 190 14.29 0.40 3.67
CA TRP A 190 13.74 1.67 3.23
C TRP A 190 14.46 2.23 2.00
N ASP A 191 15.78 2.31 2.02
CA ASP A 191 16.59 2.87 0.93
C ASP A 191 16.50 2.05 -0.36
N LYS A 192 16.68 0.73 -0.26
CA LYS A 192 16.78 -0.14 -1.44
C LYS A 192 15.43 -0.60 -1.96
N TRP A 193 14.44 -0.78 -1.09
CA TRP A 193 13.12 -1.25 -1.50
C TRP A 193 12.14 -0.09 -1.62
N ILE A 194 11.87 0.57 -0.50
CA ILE A 194 10.72 1.47 -0.37
C ILE A 194 10.95 2.78 -1.13
N ALA A 195 12.13 3.39 -0.99
CA ALA A 195 12.49 4.65 -1.65
C ALA A 195 12.54 4.52 -3.18
N TYR A 196 13.00 3.38 -3.71
CA TYR A 196 12.94 3.11 -5.15
C TYR A 196 11.50 3.03 -5.68
N GLU A 197 10.55 2.61 -4.85
CA GLU A 197 9.14 2.68 -5.22
C GLU A 197 8.60 4.12 -5.15
N PHE A 198 9.36 5.07 -4.59
CA PHE A 198 9.04 6.49 -4.54
C PHE A 198 9.63 7.29 -5.71
N THR A 199 10.53 6.74 -6.52
CA THR A 199 11.19 7.49 -7.60
C THR A 199 10.39 7.52 -8.91
N ARG A 200 9.06 7.31 -8.88
CA ARG A 200 8.21 7.44 -10.07
C ARG A 200 7.83 8.90 -10.28
N GLU A 201 7.75 9.34 -11.54
CA GLU A 201 7.52 10.73 -12.00
C GLU A 201 6.36 11.49 -11.32
N ALA A 202 5.41 10.80 -10.69
CA ALA A 202 4.25 11.40 -10.01
C ALA A 202 4.22 11.17 -8.49
N THR A 203 5.35 10.83 -7.87
CA THR A 203 5.44 10.58 -6.42
C THR A 203 6.09 11.74 -5.69
N PHE A 204 5.47 12.15 -4.59
CA PHE A 204 5.94 13.21 -3.72
C PHE A 204 6.13 12.65 -2.33
N SER A 205 7.18 13.11 -1.63
CA SER A 205 7.45 12.70 -0.27
C SER A 205 7.94 13.89 0.55
N ALA A 206 7.56 13.92 1.81
CA ALA A 206 8.07 14.89 2.77
C ALA A 206 8.19 14.29 4.16
N ILE A 207 9.11 14.84 4.94
CA ILE A 207 9.24 14.63 6.38
C ILE A 207 9.16 15.98 7.10
N ALA A 208 8.44 16.03 8.22
CA ALA A 208 8.38 17.20 9.11
C ALA A 208 9.35 17.06 10.27
N LEU A 209 10.20 18.07 10.44
CA LEU A 209 11.24 18.15 11.48
C LEU A 209 11.02 19.38 12.36
N ASP A 210 11.04 19.21 13.68
CA ASP A 210 11.03 20.32 14.63
C ASP A 210 12.33 21.14 14.44
N PRO A 211 12.29 22.44 14.14
CA PRO A 211 13.47 23.25 13.90
C PRO A 211 14.29 23.53 15.16
N ALA A 212 13.70 23.41 16.36
CA ALA A 212 14.39 23.61 17.62
C ALA A 212 15.19 22.36 18.05
N THR A 213 14.65 21.17 17.79
CA THR A 213 15.23 19.90 18.27
C THR A 213 15.81 19.02 17.15
N GLY A 214 15.37 19.21 15.91
CA GLY A 214 15.68 18.34 14.77
C GLY A 214 14.88 17.03 14.76
N GLN A 215 13.98 16.81 15.73
CA GLN A 215 13.20 15.57 15.83
C GLN A 215 12.13 15.51 14.75
N ALA A 216 11.96 14.33 14.13
CA ALA A 216 10.88 14.12 13.17
C ALA A 216 9.54 13.89 13.87
N GLY A 217 8.51 14.63 13.43
CA GLY A 217 7.13 14.48 13.92
C GLY A 217 6.25 13.63 13.00
N GLY A 218 6.60 13.53 11.71
CA GLY A 218 5.86 12.73 10.76
C GLY A 218 6.45 12.71 9.36
N TYR A 219 6.02 11.76 8.53
CA TYR A 219 6.37 11.70 7.12
C TYR A 219 5.15 11.30 6.28
N ALA A 220 5.17 11.61 4.99
CA ALA A 220 4.14 11.19 4.06
C ALA A 220 4.69 10.99 2.65
N VAL A 221 4.07 10.06 1.92
CA VAL A 221 4.35 9.76 0.52
C VAL A 221 3.03 9.71 -0.23
N ALA A 222 2.92 10.44 -1.32
CA ALA A 222 1.70 10.57 -2.10
C ALA A 222 1.97 10.48 -3.60
N PHE A 223 0.94 10.03 -4.33
CA PHE A 223 0.86 10.15 -5.77
C PHE A 223 -0.19 11.18 -6.15
N VAL A 224 -0.01 11.79 -7.30
CA VAL A 224 -0.98 12.74 -7.83
C VAL A 224 -1.43 12.31 -9.20
N LYS A 225 -2.75 12.32 -9.36
CA LYS A 225 -3.39 12.11 -10.64
C LYS A 225 -4.38 13.25 -10.87
N TYR A 226 -4.25 13.91 -12.02
CA TYR A 226 -5.32 14.76 -12.51
C TYR A 226 -6.44 13.87 -13.04
N ASP A 227 -7.65 14.04 -12.50
CA ASP A 227 -8.82 13.25 -12.89
C ASP A 227 -9.98 14.19 -13.23
N PRO A 228 -10.20 14.47 -14.52
CA PRO A 228 -11.23 15.40 -14.95
C PRO A 228 -12.65 14.85 -14.74
N GLU A 229 -12.81 13.54 -14.49
CA GLU A 229 -14.12 12.88 -14.32
C GLU A 229 -14.45 12.59 -12.84
N ALA A 230 -13.49 12.75 -11.92
CA ALA A 230 -13.66 12.53 -10.49
C ALA A 230 -14.47 13.65 -9.79
N ALA A 231 -15.72 13.86 -10.20
CA ALA A 231 -16.69 14.68 -9.47
C ALA A 231 -17.63 13.76 -8.67
N THR A 232 -17.62 13.91 -7.34
CA THR A 232 -18.26 12.94 -6.42
C THR A 232 -19.65 13.36 -5.93
N THR A 233 -20.00 14.63 -6.01
CA THR A 233 -21.36 15.14 -5.72
C THR A 233 -21.97 15.90 -6.90
N ALA A 234 -23.30 16.09 -6.89
CA ALA A 234 -23.98 16.91 -7.89
C ALA A 234 -23.54 18.38 -7.85
N ASP A 235 -23.08 18.87 -6.69
CA ASP A 235 -22.51 20.19 -6.50
C ASP A 235 -21.09 20.26 -7.08
N ASP A 236 -20.27 19.23 -6.84
CA ASP A 236 -18.96 19.09 -7.49
C ASP A 236 -19.10 19.01 -9.02
N GLN A 237 -20.13 18.33 -9.54
CA GLN A 237 -20.38 18.26 -10.98
C GLN A 237 -20.83 19.60 -11.58
N ARG A 238 -21.54 20.44 -10.81
CA ARG A 238 -21.91 21.80 -11.23
C ARG A 238 -20.72 22.76 -11.26
N GLU A 239 -19.84 22.67 -10.28
CA GLU A 239 -18.65 23.54 -10.17
C GLU A 239 -17.47 23.03 -11.02
N ALA A 240 -17.18 21.73 -10.99
CA ALA A 240 -16.09 21.09 -11.75
C ALA A 240 -16.35 21.02 -13.26
N GLY A 241 -17.58 21.30 -13.70
CA GLY A 241 -18.07 21.22 -15.08
C GLY A 241 -17.29 22.01 -16.14
N ARG A 242 -16.16 22.65 -15.79
CA ARG A 242 -15.20 23.22 -16.74
C ARG A 242 -13.71 22.92 -16.47
N ARG A 243 -13.32 22.34 -15.31
CA ARG A 243 -11.89 22.33 -14.88
C ARG A 243 -11.35 21.05 -14.21
N GLY A 244 -12.17 20.02 -13.97
CA GLY A 244 -11.72 18.74 -13.40
C GLY A 244 -11.33 18.80 -11.92
N ALA A 245 -11.12 17.63 -11.28
CA ALA A 245 -10.68 17.53 -9.89
C ALA A 245 -9.22 17.04 -9.79
N ILE A 246 -8.49 17.54 -8.79
CA ILE A 246 -7.14 17.04 -8.48
C ILE A 246 -7.29 15.92 -7.45
N THR A 247 -6.91 14.70 -7.82
CA THR A 247 -6.90 13.59 -6.87
C THR A 247 -5.49 13.39 -6.34
N VAL A 248 -5.31 13.67 -5.05
CA VAL A 248 -4.10 13.35 -4.30
C VAL A 248 -4.34 12.05 -3.57
N ARG A 249 -3.50 11.06 -3.84
CA ARG A 249 -3.59 9.76 -3.21
C ARG A 249 -2.38 9.52 -2.33
N VAL A 250 -2.62 9.56 -1.03
CA VAL A 250 -1.59 9.22 -0.05
C VAL A 250 -1.32 7.73 -0.17
N ARG A 251 -0.06 7.38 -0.41
CA ARG A 251 0.41 6.00 -0.46
C ARG A 251 0.61 5.45 0.94
N GLU A 252 1.30 6.24 1.75
CA GLU A 252 1.58 5.93 3.14
C GLU A 252 1.99 7.21 3.87
N PHE A 253 1.76 7.22 5.17
CA PHE A 253 2.18 8.29 6.06
C PHE A 253 2.34 7.74 7.47
N GLY A 254 3.19 8.38 8.27
CA GLY A 254 3.35 8.10 9.69
C GLY A 254 3.44 9.39 10.49
N VAL A 255 2.89 9.39 11.70
CA VAL A 255 2.91 10.52 12.62
C VAL A 255 3.22 10.05 14.04
N ILE A 256 3.93 10.87 14.81
CA ILE A 256 4.12 10.64 16.25
C ILE A 256 3.18 11.60 16.98
N ASP A 257 2.11 11.06 17.56
CA ASP A 257 1.04 11.85 18.18
C ASP A 257 1.56 12.74 19.32
N GLU A 258 2.55 12.30 20.10
CA GLU A 258 3.15 13.12 21.17
C GLU A 258 3.93 14.34 20.64
N VAL A 259 4.40 14.28 19.40
CA VAL A 259 5.12 15.36 18.71
C VAL A 259 4.13 16.23 17.93
N MET A 260 3.08 15.62 17.38
CA MET A 260 2.11 16.26 16.47
C MET A 260 0.76 16.60 17.14
N ALA A 261 0.68 16.53 18.48
CA ALA A 261 -0.55 16.75 19.24
C ALA A 261 -1.23 18.09 18.93
N ASP A 262 -2.55 18.06 18.89
CA ASP A 262 -3.53 19.12 18.59
C ASP A 262 -4.04 19.18 17.13
N ASP A 263 -3.15 19.31 16.14
CA ASP A 263 -3.51 19.42 14.70
C ASP A 263 -2.40 18.96 13.73
N GLY A 264 -1.26 18.48 14.24
CA GLY A 264 -0.01 18.35 13.50
C GLY A 264 -0.05 17.35 12.34
N GLY A 265 -0.80 16.25 12.45
CA GLY A 265 -0.99 15.31 11.33
C GLY A 265 -1.72 15.96 10.14
N GLN A 266 -2.66 16.86 10.41
CA GLN A 266 -3.38 17.64 9.39
C GLN A 266 -2.48 18.73 8.80
N ALA A 267 -1.67 19.39 9.64
CA ALA A 267 -0.70 20.36 9.18
C ALA A 267 0.40 19.72 8.31
N LEU A 268 0.92 18.54 8.67
CA LEU A 268 1.87 17.78 7.86
C LEU A 268 1.30 17.43 6.49
N LEU A 269 0.09 16.88 6.45
CA LEU A 269 -0.54 16.50 5.19
C LEU A 269 -0.99 17.70 4.37
N GLY A 270 -1.51 18.75 5.00
CA GLY A 270 -1.82 20.03 4.36
C GLY A 270 -0.58 20.70 3.78
N SER A 271 0.57 20.57 4.44
CA SER A 271 1.86 21.09 3.96
C SER A 271 2.43 20.25 2.83
N LEU A 272 2.32 18.92 2.90
CA LEU A 272 2.64 18.01 1.80
C LEU A 272 1.80 18.34 0.56
N VAL A 273 0.48 18.46 0.73
CA VAL A 273 -0.44 18.83 -0.36
C VAL A 273 -0.12 20.25 -0.86
N GLY A 274 0.18 21.20 0.02
CA GLY A 274 0.57 22.56 -0.36
C GLY A 274 1.90 22.65 -1.11
N GLU A 275 2.92 21.87 -0.74
CA GLU A 275 4.20 21.75 -1.47
C GLU A 275 4.03 21.08 -2.82
N LEU A 276 3.26 20.00 -2.84
CA LEU A 276 2.89 19.26 -4.04
C LEU A 276 2.13 20.15 -5.02
N LEU A 277 1.13 20.89 -4.55
CA LEU A 277 0.40 21.85 -5.37
C LEU A 277 1.32 22.99 -5.85
N ARG A 278 2.21 23.52 -5.00
CA ARG A 278 3.22 24.51 -5.41
C ARG A 278 4.12 23.97 -6.51
N HIS A 279 4.52 22.70 -6.44
CA HIS A 279 5.31 22.05 -7.49
C HIS A 279 4.50 21.94 -8.80
N PHE A 280 3.26 21.43 -8.75
CA PHE A 280 2.39 21.33 -9.93
C PHE A 280 2.02 22.69 -10.55
N ILE A 281 1.84 23.73 -9.74
CA ILE A 281 1.52 25.09 -10.22
C ILE A 281 2.72 25.72 -10.94
N ASN A 282 3.95 25.43 -10.48
CA ASN A 282 5.17 26.07 -10.97
C ASN A 282 5.91 25.26 -12.04
N ASP A 283 5.55 23.98 -12.25
CA ASP A 283 6.14 23.13 -13.27
C ASP A 283 5.49 23.39 -14.64
N SER A 284 6.17 24.20 -15.46
CA SER A 284 5.70 24.68 -16.77
C SER A 284 5.62 23.59 -17.84
N ASP A 285 6.17 22.40 -17.59
CA ASP A 285 6.30 21.31 -18.57
C ASP A 285 5.22 20.23 -18.43
N ASN A 286 4.32 20.35 -17.45
CA ASN A 286 3.18 19.43 -17.32
C ASN A 286 2.13 19.70 -18.42
N ASN A 287 2.24 18.95 -19.52
CA ASN A 287 1.22 18.81 -20.59
C ASN A 287 -0.16 18.30 -20.08
N GLY A 288 -0.36 18.15 -18.77
CA GLY A 288 -1.59 17.68 -18.12
C GLY A 288 -2.66 18.74 -17.85
N GLY A 289 -2.58 19.93 -18.46
CA GLY A 289 -3.68 20.92 -18.42
C GLY A 289 -3.79 21.74 -17.13
N PHE A 290 -2.78 21.70 -16.26
CA PHE A 290 -2.71 22.63 -15.13
C PHE A 290 -2.17 23.98 -15.62
N SER A 291 -3.03 24.84 -16.16
CA SER A 291 -2.67 26.24 -16.40
C SER A 291 -2.60 26.96 -15.05
N GLY A 292 -1.44 26.90 -14.40
CA GLY A 292 -1.11 27.76 -13.27
C GLY A 292 -1.05 29.19 -13.76
N GLY A 293 -2.11 29.97 -13.54
CA GLY A 293 -2.12 31.37 -13.94
C GLY A 293 -3.45 32.03 -13.69
N THR A 294 -3.52 32.80 -12.60
CA THR A 294 -4.40 33.96 -12.37
C THR A 294 -5.93 33.80 -12.41
N ASP A 295 -6.48 32.68 -12.89
CA ASP A 295 -7.92 32.51 -13.12
C ASP A 295 -8.62 31.56 -12.12
N ASP A 296 -7.95 31.11 -11.05
CA ASP A 296 -8.60 30.31 -10.00
C ASP A 296 -9.42 31.22 -9.09
N ASP A 297 -10.74 31.19 -9.26
CA ASP A 297 -11.72 31.92 -8.45
C ASP A 297 -12.00 31.25 -7.10
N GLY A 298 -11.27 30.18 -6.77
CA GLY A 298 -11.45 29.38 -5.56
C GLY A 298 -12.39 28.19 -5.73
N SER A 299 -12.89 27.93 -6.96
CA SER A 299 -13.80 26.82 -7.26
C SER A 299 -13.13 25.45 -7.44
N ARG A 300 -11.81 25.39 -7.60
CA ARG A 300 -11.11 24.10 -7.75
C ARG A 300 -11.12 23.31 -6.44
N ARG A 301 -11.47 22.02 -6.52
CA ARG A 301 -11.50 21.11 -5.37
C ARG A 301 -10.38 20.07 -5.45
N VAL A 302 -9.86 19.71 -4.28
CA VAL A 302 -8.87 18.64 -4.11
C VAL A 302 -9.56 17.47 -3.44
N ARG A 303 -9.41 16.29 -4.05
CA ARG A 303 -9.84 15.01 -3.49
C ARG A 303 -8.62 14.31 -2.90
N LEU A 304 -8.59 14.23 -1.58
CA LEU A 304 -7.57 13.51 -0.84
C LEU A 304 -8.08 12.10 -0.50
N VAL A 305 -7.44 11.09 -1.08
CA VAL A 305 -7.68 9.68 -0.76
C VAL A 305 -6.50 9.18 0.05
N TYR A 306 -6.74 8.77 1.29
CA TYR A 306 -5.69 8.26 2.18
C TYR A 306 -6.13 6.95 2.84
N PRO A 307 -5.18 6.03 3.08
CA PRO A 307 -5.49 4.82 3.81
C PRO A 307 -5.89 5.16 5.23
N ALA A 308 -6.82 4.41 5.80
CA ALA A 308 -7.20 4.61 7.19
C ALA A 308 -6.05 4.28 8.16
N ALA A 309 -5.00 3.58 7.72
CA ALA A 309 -3.83 3.22 8.52
C ALA A 309 -2.54 3.34 7.69
N ILE A 310 -1.36 3.14 8.32
CA ILE A 310 -0.08 3.10 7.61
C ILE A 310 0.02 1.86 6.71
N GLU A 311 0.64 2.02 5.54
CA GLU A 311 0.75 1.01 4.48
C GLU A 311 -0.57 0.73 3.73
N ASN A 312 -0.60 1.11 2.45
CA ASN A 312 -1.69 0.88 1.48
C ASN A 312 -2.18 -0.58 1.33
N TYR A 313 -1.54 -1.56 1.95
CA TYR A 313 -1.77 -2.96 1.64
C TYR A 313 -2.41 -3.77 2.77
N PHE A 314 -2.23 -3.38 4.04
CA PHE A 314 -2.43 -4.36 5.12
C PHE A 314 -2.94 -3.81 6.45
N ALA A 315 -3.30 -2.53 6.55
CA ALA A 315 -3.83 -1.99 7.78
C ALA A 315 -5.17 -1.26 7.59
N LEU A 316 -6.02 -1.43 8.59
CA LEU A 316 -7.36 -0.90 8.66
C LEU A 316 -7.46 0.02 9.88
N GLY A 317 -8.14 1.14 9.75
CA GLY A 317 -8.59 1.96 10.88
C GLY A 317 -7.61 3.06 11.28
N GLY A 318 -8.14 4.26 11.45
CA GLY A 318 -7.48 5.47 11.95
C GLY A 318 -8.50 6.59 11.96
N ASP A 319 -8.35 7.53 12.89
CA ASP A 319 -9.26 8.66 13.02
C ASP A 319 -9.10 9.60 11.83
N ALA A 320 -10.22 10.19 11.41
CA ALA A 320 -10.22 11.06 10.23
C ALA A 320 -9.61 12.42 10.53
N LEU A 321 -8.87 12.93 9.56
CA LEU A 321 -8.42 14.31 9.50
C LEU A 321 -9.65 15.25 9.50
N VAL A 322 -9.63 16.26 10.37
CA VAL A 322 -10.61 17.34 10.44
C VAL A 322 -10.08 18.49 9.58
N VAL A 323 -10.41 18.49 8.30
CA VAL A 323 -10.11 19.65 7.44
C VAL A 323 -11.29 20.63 7.53
N PRO A 324 -11.06 21.93 7.81
CA PRO A 324 -12.12 22.94 7.77
C PRO A 324 -12.82 22.93 6.42
N ASP A 325 -14.16 23.02 6.42
CA ASP A 325 -15.01 22.99 5.21
C ASP A 325 -14.87 21.74 4.33
N ALA A 326 -14.24 20.67 4.84
CA ALA A 326 -14.19 19.39 4.16
C ALA A 326 -15.50 18.64 4.26
N GLN A 327 -15.92 18.10 3.12
CA GLN A 327 -16.93 17.06 3.09
C GLN A 327 -16.23 15.70 3.16
N ARG A 328 -16.59 14.93 4.19
CA ARG A 328 -16.16 13.55 4.34
C ARG A 328 -17.14 12.66 3.60
N GLU A 329 -16.62 11.85 2.68
CA GLU A 329 -17.37 10.79 2.03
C GLU A 329 -17.24 9.47 2.79
N GLU A 330 -18.14 8.53 2.49
CA GLU A 330 -18.05 7.17 3.03
C GLU A 330 -16.70 6.53 2.72
N SER A 331 -16.18 5.75 3.67
CA SER A 331 -14.92 5.05 3.49
C SER A 331 -15.04 4.03 2.36
N VAL A 332 -14.16 4.09 1.36
CA VAL A 332 -14.09 3.05 0.33
C VAL A 332 -13.48 1.79 0.94
N VAL A 333 -14.11 0.64 0.70
CA VAL A 333 -13.61 -0.66 1.16
C VAL A 333 -13.06 -1.46 -0.02
N ASP A 334 -11.78 -1.83 0.04
CA ASP A 334 -11.18 -2.83 -0.86
C ASP A 334 -11.17 -4.20 -0.16
N GLU A 335 -11.75 -5.23 -0.77
CA GLU A 335 -11.78 -6.60 -0.26
C GLU A 335 -10.64 -7.46 -0.83
N GLY A 336 -9.69 -6.86 -1.54
CA GLY A 336 -8.61 -7.56 -2.24
C GLY A 336 -7.52 -8.11 -1.32
N THR A 337 -7.41 -7.62 -0.09
CA THR A 337 -6.45 -8.14 0.87
C THR A 337 -6.94 -9.44 1.49
N MET A 338 -6.10 -10.47 1.47
CA MET A 338 -6.42 -11.81 1.96
C MET A 338 -5.38 -12.25 3.00
N THR A 339 -5.83 -12.94 4.04
CA THR A 339 -4.97 -13.56 5.07
C THR A 339 -5.23 -15.05 5.20
N ARG A 340 -4.22 -15.78 5.67
CA ARG A 340 -4.31 -17.18 6.06
C ARG A 340 -3.52 -17.37 7.34
N VAL A 341 -4.20 -17.61 8.46
CA VAL A 341 -3.54 -18.11 9.68
C VAL A 341 -3.09 -19.54 9.39
N LEU A 342 -1.82 -19.82 9.68
CA LEU A 342 -1.23 -21.12 9.43
C LEU A 342 -1.34 -21.94 10.71
N ASP A 343 -1.91 -23.14 10.59
CA ASP A 343 -1.98 -24.05 11.75
C ASP A 343 -0.55 -24.33 12.22
N HIS A 344 -0.21 -23.81 13.39
CA HIS A 344 1.08 -23.98 14.03
C HIS A 344 0.88 -25.00 15.15
N PRO A 345 1.87 -25.84 15.54
CA PRO A 345 1.77 -26.72 16.71
C PRO A 345 1.52 -26.01 18.07
N THR A 346 1.23 -24.70 18.08
CA THR A 346 0.75 -24.00 19.26
C THR A 346 -0.60 -24.52 19.72
N THR A 347 -0.79 -24.55 21.04
CA THR A 347 -2.03 -24.94 21.72
C THR A 347 -3.26 -24.27 21.09
N ALA A 348 -4.30 -25.07 20.84
CA ALA A 348 -5.62 -24.60 20.40
C ALA A 348 -6.04 -23.33 21.16
N GLY A 349 -6.29 -22.24 20.43
CA GLY A 349 -6.64 -20.92 20.98
C GLY A 349 -5.67 -19.79 20.61
N SER A 350 -4.40 -20.08 20.32
CA SER A 350 -3.46 -19.09 19.76
C SER A 350 -3.87 -18.63 18.36
N GLU A 351 -4.32 -19.56 17.52
CA GLU A 351 -4.81 -19.30 16.17
C GLU A 351 -6.04 -18.40 16.19
N VAL A 352 -7.02 -18.72 17.03
CA VAL A 352 -8.24 -17.92 17.22
C VAL A 352 -7.89 -16.51 17.68
N ARG A 353 -6.92 -16.37 18.60
CA ARG A 353 -6.47 -15.06 19.05
C ARG A 353 -5.77 -14.28 17.94
N LEU A 354 -4.86 -14.91 17.18
CA LEU A 354 -4.17 -14.26 16.06
C LEU A 354 -5.17 -13.83 14.99
N GLU A 355 -6.11 -14.71 14.65
CA GLU A 355 -7.18 -14.40 13.69
C GLU A 355 -8.06 -13.25 14.21
N GLN A 356 -8.40 -13.26 15.50
CA GLN A 356 -9.10 -12.15 16.14
C GLN A 356 -8.29 -10.86 16.10
N SER A 357 -7.00 -10.87 16.44
CA SER A 357 -6.13 -9.69 16.38
C SER A 357 -5.95 -9.17 14.95
N LEU A 358 -5.86 -10.05 13.94
CA LEU A 358 -5.84 -9.65 12.53
C LEU A 358 -7.18 -9.03 12.08
N ARG A 359 -8.29 -9.42 12.72
CA ARG A 359 -9.63 -8.89 12.45
C ARG A 359 -9.99 -7.67 13.32
N GLN A 360 -9.36 -7.53 14.49
CA GLN A 360 -9.59 -6.49 15.48
C GLN A 360 -8.56 -5.38 15.32
N GLN A 361 -9.03 -4.15 15.23
CA GLN A 361 -8.19 -2.96 15.34
C GLN A 361 -8.33 -2.37 16.73
N PRO A 362 -7.35 -1.59 17.22
CA PRO A 362 -7.68 -0.58 18.20
C PRO A 362 -8.80 0.28 17.62
N THR A 363 -9.83 0.50 18.43
CA THR A 363 -10.96 1.33 18.08
C THR A 363 -10.50 2.79 17.92
N ALA A 364 -10.07 3.17 16.72
CA ALA A 364 -10.47 4.46 16.18
C ALA A 364 -11.99 4.37 16.02
N THR A 365 -12.75 5.27 16.65
CA THR A 365 -14.21 5.15 16.76
C THR A 365 -14.83 5.15 15.35
N PRO A 366 -15.47 4.06 14.88
CA PRO A 366 -16.17 4.07 13.61
C PRO A 366 -17.52 4.78 13.76
N PHE A 367 -17.88 5.57 12.75
CA PHE A 367 -19.15 6.29 12.65
C PHE A 367 -20.36 5.34 12.70
N SER A 368 -21.49 5.84 13.22
CA SER A 368 -22.69 5.06 13.54
C SER A 368 -23.38 4.40 12.33
N LYS A 369 -23.97 3.22 12.59
CA LYS A 369 -24.62 2.21 11.72
C LYS A 369 -25.77 2.62 10.76
N ALA A 370 -26.03 3.89 10.47
CA ALA A 370 -27.34 4.28 9.92
C ALA A 370 -27.49 4.39 8.39
N GLN A 371 -26.45 4.24 7.56
CA GLN A 371 -26.57 4.58 6.12
C GLN A 371 -25.75 3.67 5.19
N GLN A 372 -26.04 2.36 5.12
CA GLN A 372 -25.50 1.55 4.01
C GLN A 372 -26.28 1.81 2.70
N PRO A 373 -25.65 2.23 1.60
CA PRO A 373 -26.26 2.23 0.28
C PRO A 373 -26.02 0.88 -0.45
N PRO A 374 -26.84 0.55 -1.48
CA PRO A 374 -26.83 -0.74 -2.14
C PRO A 374 -25.63 -0.95 -3.06
N ARG A 375 -25.28 -2.22 -3.27
CA ARG A 375 -24.27 -2.70 -4.21
C ARG A 375 -24.59 -2.24 -5.64
N SER A 376 -23.83 -1.29 -6.19
CA SER A 376 -23.35 -1.33 -7.59
C SER A 376 -22.60 -0.05 -7.99
N SER A 377 -21.37 -0.25 -8.48
CA SER A 377 -20.72 0.46 -9.60
C SER A 377 -20.09 1.86 -9.40
N SER A 378 -18.74 1.84 -9.43
CA SER A 378 -17.80 2.83 -10.02
C SER A 378 -17.55 4.12 -9.23
N TYR A 379 -16.34 4.53 -8.82
CA TYR A 379 -15.02 4.40 -9.42
C TYR A 379 -13.93 4.08 -8.37
N LEU A 380 -13.31 2.91 -8.49
CA LEU A 380 -12.07 2.52 -7.81
C LEU A 380 -10.98 2.41 -8.88
N LEU A 381 -10.23 3.50 -9.10
CA LEU A 381 -8.92 3.43 -9.75
C LEU A 381 -7.90 3.02 -8.68
N PHE A 382 -7.95 1.75 -8.27
CA PHE A 382 -6.73 1.03 -7.90
C PHE A 382 -6.27 0.34 -9.17
N TRP A 383 -5.08 0.71 -9.64
CA TRP A 383 -4.31 -0.08 -10.57
C TRP A 383 -5.07 -0.47 -11.85
N GLU A 384 -4.97 0.37 -12.89
CA GLU A 384 -4.80 -0.20 -14.21
C GLU A 384 -3.48 -0.98 -14.18
N THR A 385 -3.56 -2.30 -13.95
CA THR A 385 -2.74 -3.26 -14.71
C THR A 385 -3.63 -3.88 -15.78
N ASP A 386 -4.45 -3.04 -16.41
CA ASP A 386 -4.72 -3.22 -17.81
C ASP A 386 -3.66 -2.37 -18.51
N GLY A 387 -2.51 -2.94 -18.80
CA GLY A 387 -1.71 -2.37 -19.89
C GLY A 387 -0.57 -1.41 -19.63
N PHE A 388 0.08 -1.27 -18.45
CA PHE A 388 1.30 -0.43 -18.37
C PHE A 388 2.35 -0.92 -17.37
#